data_AF-A0A4R1RRP1-F1
#
_entry.id   AF-A0A4R1RRP1-F1
#
_cell.length_a   1.000
_cell.length_b   1.000
_cell.length_c   1.000
_cell.angle_alpha   90.00
_cell.angle_beta   90.00
_cell.angle_gamma   90.00
#
_symmetry.space_group_name_H-M   'P 1'
#
loop_
_entity.id
_entity.type
_entity.pdbx_description
1 polymer ?
#
loop_
_entity_poly.entity_id
_entity_poly.type
_entity_poly.pdbx_seq_one_letter_code
_entity_poly.pdbx_strand_id
1 'polypeptide(L)' 'MLTDIHPKLPMRDKAVTKDYYITKLGFEVFGSADFDGYLMVQKDHIQIHFFEYKELDPKENYGQIYIRTNTLIRFTTHL' A
#
# COMPACT_ATOMS: atom_id res chain seq x y z
N MET A 1 -19.52 -4.61 16.28
CA MET A 1 -18.84 -3.36 16.61
C MET A 1 -17.67 -3.21 15.66
N LEU A 2 -17.38 -2.00 15.14
CA LEU A 2 -16.26 -1.78 14.21
C LEU A 2 -14.92 -2.04 14.92
N THR A 3 -13.98 -2.70 14.25
CA THR A 3 -12.68 -3.10 14.85
C THR A 3 -11.49 -2.40 14.21
N ASP A 4 -11.56 -2.12 12.91
CA ASP A 4 -10.42 -1.65 12.12
C ASP A 4 -10.84 -0.64 11.05
N ILE A 5 -9.87 0.18 10.63
CA ILE A 5 -9.95 1.01 9.42
C ILE A 5 -8.78 0.67 8.52
N HIS A 6 -9.03 0.68 7.21
CA HIS A 6 -8.00 0.40 6.22
C HIS A 6 -7.91 1.59 5.27
N PRO A 7 -6.78 2.32 5.23
CA PRO A 7 -6.63 3.40 4.28
C PRO A 7 -6.67 2.87 2.85
N LYS A 8 -7.32 3.64 1.99
CA LYS A 8 -7.47 3.36 0.57
C LYS A 8 -6.74 4.43 -0.24
N LEU A 9 -5.67 4.04 -0.92
CA LEU A 9 -4.75 4.93 -1.66
C LEU A 9 -4.83 4.69 -3.18
N PRO A 10 -4.56 5.69 -4.01
CA PRO A 10 -4.49 5.47 -5.45
C PRO A 10 -3.17 4.79 -5.84
N MET A 11 -3.20 3.94 -6.87
CA MET A 11 -2.04 3.39 -7.57
C MET A 11 -2.17 3.61 -9.07
N ARG A 12 -1.08 3.96 -9.76
CA ARG A 12 -1.10 4.11 -11.24
C ARG A 12 -0.83 2.80 -11.96
N ASP A 13 -0.01 1.93 -11.34
CA ASP A 13 0.39 0.65 -11.89
C ASP A 13 0.43 -0.39 -10.77
N LYS A 14 -0.38 -1.44 -10.92
CA LYS A 14 -0.53 -2.48 -9.91
C LYS A 14 0.75 -3.29 -9.70
N ALA A 15 1.49 -3.60 -10.77
CA ALA A 15 2.70 -4.41 -10.68
C ALA A 15 3.81 -3.66 -9.95
N VAL A 16 4.00 -2.37 -10.26
CA VAL A 16 4.97 -1.51 -9.58
C VAL A 16 4.62 -1.33 -8.10
N THR A 17 3.35 -1.06 -7.78
CA THR A 17 2.90 -0.94 -6.39
C THR A 17 3.08 -2.27 -5.63
N LYS A 18 2.78 -3.40 -6.27
CA LYS A 18 2.95 -4.72 -5.67
C LYS A 18 4.41 -5.02 -5.36
N ASP A 19 5.34 -4.80 -6.30
CA ASP A 19 6.77 -5.02 -6.06
C ASP A 19 7.30 -4.14 -4.92
N TYR A 20 6.92 -2.86 -4.89
CA TYR A 20 7.38 -1.95 -3.83
C TYR A 20 6.93 -2.42 -2.45
N TYR A 21 5.63 -2.67 -2.25
CA TYR A 21 5.12 -3.04 -0.93
C TYR A 21 5.53 -4.46 -0.51
N ILE A 22 5.53 -5.41 -1.44
CA ILE A 22 5.81 -6.82 -1.11
C ILE A 22 7.31 -7.07 -1.06
N THR A 23 8.02 -6.84 -2.17
CA THR A 23 9.44 -7.17 -2.29
C THR A 23 10.32 -6.26 -1.45
N LYS A 24 10.03 -4.95 -1.42
CA LYS A 24 10.90 -3.97 -0.72
C LYS A 24 10.51 -3.75 0.73
N LEU A 25 9.21 -3.69 1.04
CA LEU A 25 8.72 -3.36 2.39
C LEU A 25 8.30 -4.58 3.23
N GLY A 26 8.22 -5.76 2.60
CA GLY A 26 7.88 -7.03 3.26
C GLY A 26 6.41 -7.12 3.66
N PHE A 27 5.52 -6.48 2.91
CA PHE A 27 4.08 -6.77 3.00
C PHE A 27 3.76 -8.07 2.26
N GLU A 28 2.59 -8.62 2.52
CA GLU A 28 2.03 -9.75 1.82
C GLU A 28 0.70 -9.36 1.15
N VAL A 29 0.29 -10.07 0.11
CA VAL A 29 -1.05 -9.89 -0.46
C VAL A 29 -2.07 -10.34 0.59
N PHE A 30 -3.08 -9.50 0.84
CA PHE A 30 -4.19 -9.87 1.70
C PHE A 30 -5.33 -10.47 0.88
N GLY A 31 -5.82 -11.64 1.32
CA GLY A 31 -6.87 -12.39 0.65
C GLY A 31 -6.36 -13.26 -0.51
N SER A 32 -7.27 -14.00 -1.14
CA SER A 32 -6.95 -14.98 -2.20
C SER A 32 -7.36 -14.54 -3.61
N ALA A 33 -8.14 -13.46 -3.72
CA ALA A 33 -8.66 -12.99 -5.00
C ALA A 33 -7.76 -11.91 -5.61
N ASP A 34 -7.31 -12.13 -6.85
CA ASP A 34 -6.60 -11.13 -7.63
C ASP A 34 -7.60 -10.29 -8.44
N PHE A 35 -8.02 -9.15 -7.87
CA PHE A 35 -8.98 -8.26 -8.49
C PHE A 35 -8.31 -7.31 -9.48
N ASP A 36 -8.86 -7.15 -10.68
CA ASP A 36 -8.35 -6.16 -11.61
C ASP A 36 -8.48 -4.74 -11.04
N GLY A 37 -7.43 -3.93 -11.20
CA GLY A 37 -7.38 -2.56 -10.68
C GLY A 37 -7.44 -2.41 -9.15
N TYR A 38 -7.35 -3.48 -8.35
CA TYR A 38 -7.37 -3.40 -6.89
C TYR A 38 -6.30 -4.27 -6.24
N LEU A 39 -5.67 -3.77 -5.18
CA LEU A 39 -4.63 -4.49 -4.45
C LEU A 39 -4.80 -4.26 -2.95
N MET A 40 -4.89 -5.35 -2.19
CA MET A 40 -4.87 -5.30 -0.73
C MET A 40 -3.56 -5.91 -0.27
N VAL A 41 -2.86 -5.21 0.61
CA VAL A 41 -1.62 -5.69 1.21
C VAL A 41 -1.71 -5.59 2.72
N GLN A 42 -1.08 -6.54 3.41
CA GLN A 42 -1.02 -6.57 4.86
C GLN A 42 0.42 -6.80 5.34
N LYS A 43 0.76 -6.14 6.44
CA LYS A 43 1.95 -6.46 7.23
C LYS A 43 1.60 -6.28 8.70
N ASP A 44 1.93 -7.27 9.53
CA ASP A 44 1.51 -7.32 10.93
C ASP A 44 -0.02 -7.14 11.03
N HIS A 45 -0.48 -6.16 11.82
CA HIS A 45 -1.90 -5.80 11.96
C HIS A 45 -2.33 -4.63 11.05
N ILE A 46 -1.48 -4.20 10.12
CA ILE A 46 -1.75 -3.05 9.25
C ILE A 46 -2.10 -3.54 7.85
N GLN A 47 -3.28 -3.14 7.38
CA GLN A 47 -3.76 -3.41 6.03
C GLN A 47 -3.91 -2.11 5.25
N ILE A 48 -3.45 -2.09 4.01
CA ILE A 48 -3.54 -0.94 3.10
C ILE A 48 -4.16 -1.41 1.79
N HIS A 49 -5.12 -0.64 1.30
CA HIS A 49 -5.83 -0.94 0.07
C HIS A 49 -5.42 0.05 -1.00
N PHE A 50 -5.28 -0.43 -2.22
CA PHE A 50 -5.00 0.37 -3.40
C PHE A 50 -6.08 0.18 -4.45
N PHE A 51 -6.45 1.28 -5.10
CA PHE A 51 -7.31 1.28 -6.28
C PHE A 51 -6.57 1.92 -7.45
N GLU A 52 -6.84 1.42 -8.66
CA GLU A 52 -6.23 1.94 -9.87
C GLU A 52 -6.75 3.35 -10.19
N TYR A 53 -5.80 4.25 -10.43
CA TYR A 53 -6.03 5.58 -10.97
C TYR A 53 -4.82 5.96 -11.84
N LYS A 54 -4.87 5.60 -13.13
CA LYS A 54 -3.73 5.70 -14.06
C LYS A 54 -3.32 7.15 -14.34
N GLU A 55 -4.29 8.06 -14.37
CA GLU A 55 -4.14 9.47 -14.72
C GLU A 55 -3.75 10.36 -13.52
N LEU A 56 -3.55 9.77 -12.33
CA LEU A 56 -3.11 10.51 -11.15
C LEU A 56 -1.82 11.30 -11.45
N ASP A 57 -1.84 12.61 -11.23
CA ASP A 57 -0.62 13.42 -11.15
C ASP A 57 -0.03 13.32 -9.73
N PRO A 58 1.15 12.69 -9.55
CA PRO A 58 1.76 12.58 -8.22
C PRO A 58 2.11 13.93 -7.60
N LYS A 59 2.28 14.99 -8.39
CA LYS A 59 2.62 16.34 -7.89
C LYS A 59 1.45 17.02 -7.20
N GLU A 60 0.23 16.67 -7.60
CA GLU A 60 -1.02 17.22 -7.06
C GLU A 60 -1.69 16.29 -6.05
N ASN A 61 -1.12 15.09 -5.82
CA ASN A 61 -1.70 14.10 -4.92
C ASN A 61 -1.46 14.43 -3.44
N TYR A 62 -2.53 14.79 -2.73
CA TYR A 62 -2.52 15.03 -1.28
C TYR A 62 -2.99 13.82 -0.44
N GLY A 63 -3.17 12.65 -1.06
CA GLY A 63 -3.50 11.41 -0.36
C GLY A 63 -2.31 10.92 0.47
N GLN A 64 -2.47 10.90 1.80
CA GLN A 64 -1.39 10.58 2.74
C GLN A 64 -1.92 9.78 3.93
N ILE A 65 -1.05 8.97 4.53
CA ILE A 65 -1.31 8.25 5.78
C ILE A 65 -0.09 8.30 6.68
N TYR A 66 -0.31 8.22 7.99
CA TYR A 66 0.76 8.03 8.96
C TYR A 66 0.78 6.58 9.43
N ILE A 67 1.92 5.91 9.29
CA ILE A 67 2.17 4.60 9.90
C ILE A 67 3.06 4.83 11.12
N ARG A 68 2.54 4.50 12.31
CA ARG A 68 3.31 4.55 13.55
C ARG A 68 3.98 3.20 13.77
N THR A 69 5.27 3.25 14.09
CA THR A 69 6.08 2.07 14.39
C THR A 69 6.77 2.26 15.74
N ASN A 70 6.94 1.17 16.47
CA ASN A 70 7.73 1.14 17.71
C ASN A 70 9.23 0.91 17.46
N THR A 71 9.61 0.62 16.21
CA THR A 71 10.97 0.27 15.80
C THR A 71 11.46 1.28 14.75
N LEU A 72 12.76 1.61 14.78
CA LEU A 72 13.40 2.35 13.69
C LEU A 72 13.35 1.48 12.42
N ILE A 73 12.42 1.77 11.53
CA ILE A 73 12.38 1.09 10.23
C ILE A 73 13.42 1.76 9.33
N ARG A 74 14.51 1.04 9.03
CA ARG A 74 15.48 1.46 8.03
C ARG A 74 14.96 1.08 6.64
N PHE A 75 14.19 1.97 6.03
CA PHE A 75 13.93 1.88 4.59
C PHE A 75 15.25 2.23 3.88
N THR A 76 15.98 1.22 3.39
CA THR A 76 17.17 1.49 2.59
C THR A 76 16.73 1.97 1.22
N THR A 77 16.86 3.28 0.98
CA THR A 77 16.70 3.88 -0.34
C THR A 77 17.70 3.22 -1.28
N HIS A 78 17.22 2.35 -2.16
CA HIS A 78 17.94 2.01 -3.39
C HIS A 78 17.49 3.04 -4.41
N LEU A 79 18.13 4.21 -4.38
CA LEU A 79 18.18 5.12 -5.52
C LEU A 79 19.37 4.73 -6.38
#